data_AF-A0A844ABM4-F1
#
_entry.id   AF-A0A844ABM4-F1
#
_cell.length_a   1.000
_cell.length_b   1.000
_cell.length_c   1.000
_cell.angle_alpha   90.00
_cell.angle_beta   90.00
_cell.angle_gamma   90.00
#
_symmetry.space_group_name_H-M   'P 1'
#
loop_
_entity.id
_entity.type
_entity.pdbx_description
1 polymer ?
#
loop_
_entity_poly.entity_id
_entity_poly.type
_entity_poly.pdbx_seq_one_letter_code
_entity_poly.pdbx_strand_id
1 'polypeptide(L)'
;MSRPQFVSFSHKNRQGYGLLTVEGVVDLSARHGARWPSLREVIEAGALSALAAERGSLSPDFPVEEIRFEIPIPTPEKIICVGVNFPDRNEEYKDGQAAPSNPSLFIRFPRSFTGHNEPLIRPPESPQLDYEGEIVIVIGKGGRRIPEAQALNHIAALSLSNEGTIRDWVRHAKFNVTQGKNFDRTGSIGPWLVPYTDEAQLADIRLETRVNGEVRQSDRTSRMIFPLRKIINYISTFTTLVPGDVIVTGTPTGAGARFDPPIWLKPGDVVEVEADGIGTLRNTIADEA
;
A
#
# COMPACT_ATOMS: atom_id res chain seq x y z
N MET A 1 -19.89 -9.62 -10.11
CA MET A 1 -18.69 -10.47 -9.99
C MET A 1 -17.68 -9.77 -9.10
N SER A 2 -16.92 -10.49 -8.28
CA SER A 2 -15.84 -9.88 -7.51
C SER A 2 -14.78 -9.30 -8.46
N ARG A 3 -14.18 -8.17 -8.10
CA ARG A 3 -13.14 -7.54 -8.93
C ARG A 3 -11.95 -8.50 -9.08
N PRO A 4 -11.26 -8.49 -10.24
CA PRO A 4 -10.05 -9.27 -10.43
C PRO A 4 -8.97 -8.81 -9.45
N GLN A 5 -8.21 -9.76 -8.92
CA GLN A 5 -7.19 -9.55 -7.89
C GLN A 5 -5.88 -10.13 -8.40
N PHE A 6 -4.88 -9.27 -8.63
CA PHE A 6 -3.57 -9.66 -9.09
C PHE A 6 -2.59 -9.73 -7.93
N VAL A 7 -1.85 -10.82 -7.85
CA VAL A 7 -0.86 -11.06 -6.79
C VAL A 7 0.52 -11.22 -7.39
N SER A 8 1.53 -10.69 -6.71
CA SER A 8 2.91 -11.17 -6.84
C SER A 8 3.16 -12.18 -5.73
N PHE A 9 3.88 -13.24 -6.06
CA PHE A 9 4.08 -14.36 -5.14
C PHE A 9 5.45 -15.01 -5.31
N SER A 10 5.84 -15.77 -4.31
CA SER A 10 6.88 -16.79 -4.40
C SER A 10 6.26 -18.17 -4.23
N HIS A 11 6.57 -19.10 -5.14
CA HIS A 11 6.17 -20.51 -5.09
C HIS A 11 7.38 -21.38 -5.38
N LYS A 12 7.72 -22.32 -4.49
CA LYS A 12 8.89 -23.23 -4.63
C LYS A 12 10.19 -22.50 -5.05
N ASN A 13 10.48 -21.38 -4.39
CA ASN A 13 11.62 -20.48 -4.63
C ASN A 13 11.64 -19.76 -5.99
N ARG A 14 10.54 -19.75 -6.73
CA ARG A 14 10.36 -18.96 -7.94
C ARG A 14 9.43 -17.79 -7.67
N GLN A 15 9.84 -16.59 -8.04
CA GLN A 15 8.98 -15.42 -8.04
C GLN A 15 8.09 -15.42 -9.29
N GLY A 16 6.84 -14.98 -9.12
CA GLY A 16 5.86 -14.91 -10.18
C GLY A 16 4.75 -13.93 -9.86
N TYR A 17 3.77 -13.88 -10.76
CA TYR A 17 2.53 -13.14 -10.56
C TYR A 17 1.36 -13.87 -11.19
N GLY A 18 0.17 -13.56 -10.71
CA GLY A 18 -1.03 -14.30 -11.09
C GLY A 18 -2.33 -13.63 -10.70
N LEU A 19 -3.43 -14.31 -11.04
CA LEU A 19 -4.79 -13.93 -10.65
C LEU A 19 -5.29 -14.86 -9.55
N LEU A 20 -5.90 -14.29 -8.51
CA LEU A 20 -6.62 -15.07 -7.51
C LEU A 20 -7.99 -15.48 -8.02
N THR A 21 -8.34 -16.76 -7.81
CA THR A 21 -9.68 -17.31 -8.01
C THR A 21 -10.20 -17.85 -6.68
N VAL A 22 -11.44 -18.36 -6.67
CA VAL A 22 -11.99 -19.03 -5.48
C VAL A 22 -11.24 -20.33 -5.17
N GLU A 23 -10.64 -20.95 -6.19
CA GLU A 23 -10.03 -22.28 -6.12
C GLU A 23 -8.50 -22.25 -6.02
N GLY A 24 -7.86 -21.09 -6.21
CA GLY A 24 -6.40 -20.99 -6.16
C GLY A 24 -5.83 -19.79 -6.91
N VAL A 25 -4.61 -19.94 -7.40
CA VAL A 25 -3.88 -18.91 -8.16
C VAL A 25 -3.69 -19.39 -9.60
N VAL A 26 -4.06 -18.55 -10.56
CA VAL A 26 -3.68 -18.71 -11.97
C VAL A 26 -2.33 -18.02 -12.18
N ASP A 27 -1.31 -18.80 -12.51
CA ASP A 27 0.07 -18.33 -12.73
C ASP A 27 0.23 -17.66 -14.10
N LEU A 28 0.05 -16.35 -14.12
CA LEU A 28 0.23 -15.56 -15.34
C LEU A 28 1.69 -15.45 -15.74
N SER A 29 2.64 -15.55 -14.80
CA SER A 29 4.07 -15.51 -15.12
C SER A 29 4.53 -16.74 -15.92
N ALA A 30 3.95 -17.93 -15.68
CA ALA A 30 4.23 -19.12 -16.50
C ALA A 30 3.72 -18.99 -17.95
N ARG A 31 2.62 -18.24 -18.15
CA ARG A 31 1.95 -18.09 -19.46
C ARG A 31 2.51 -16.92 -20.26
N HIS A 32 2.75 -15.80 -19.59
CA HIS A 32 3.04 -14.51 -20.20
C HIS A 32 4.40 -13.93 -19.81
N GLY A 33 5.16 -14.60 -18.94
CA GLY A 33 6.43 -14.11 -18.37
C GLY A 33 7.51 -13.76 -19.39
N ALA A 34 7.51 -14.42 -20.56
CA ALA A 34 8.42 -14.08 -21.66
C ALA A 34 8.14 -12.69 -22.25
N ARG A 35 6.89 -12.22 -22.18
CA ARG A 35 6.46 -10.89 -22.65
C ARG A 35 6.44 -9.87 -21.51
N TRP A 36 5.93 -10.27 -20.35
CA TRP A 36 5.80 -9.44 -19.16
C TRP A 36 6.35 -10.19 -17.95
N PRO A 37 7.63 -9.97 -17.59
CA PRO A 37 8.28 -10.68 -16.49
C PRO A 37 7.64 -10.44 -15.12
N SER A 38 7.00 -9.27 -14.90
CA SER A 38 6.31 -8.95 -13.65
C SER A 38 5.04 -8.13 -13.87
N LEU A 39 4.27 -7.89 -12.81
CA LEU A 39 3.12 -6.98 -12.84
C LEU A 39 3.49 -5.55 -13.23
N ARG A 40 4.75 -5.13 -13.03
CA ARG A 40 5.23 -3.81 -13.48
C ARG A 40 5.14 -3.69 -14.99
N GLU A 41 5.65 -4.68 -15.74
CA GLU A 41 5.61 -4.68 -17.20
C GLU A 41 4.19 -4.91 -17.75
N VAL A 42 3.34 -5.66 -17.04
CA VAL A 42 1.91 -5.76 -17.36
C VAL A 42 1.24 -4.40 -17.28
N ILE A 43 1.53 -3.63 -16.22
CA ILE A 43 0.99 -2.29 -15.99
C ILE A 43 1.50 -1.32 -17.05
N GLU A 44 2.80 -1.32 -17.33
CA GLU A 44 3.42 -0.50 -18.38
C GLU A 44 2.80 -0.76 -19.75
N ALA A 45 2.47 -2.02 -20.05
CA ALA A 45 1.81 -2.41 -21.30
C ALA A 45 0.28 -2.14 -21.32
N GLY A 46 -0.31 -1.66 -20.22
CA GLY A 46 -1.77 -1.48 -20.11
C GLY A 46 -2.55 -2.79 -20.16
N ALA A 47 -1.93 -3.92 -19.81
CA ALA A 47 -2.45 -5.26 -20.06
C ALA A 47 -3.31 -5.84 -18.90
N LEU A 48 -3.45 -5.14 -17.77
CA LEU A 48 -4.22 -5.62 -16.61
C LEU A 48 -5.66 -6.02 -17.00
N SER A 49 -6.36 -5.21 -17.78
CA SER A 49 -7.75 -5.50 -18.17
C SER A 49 -7.86 -6.72 -19.08
N ALA A 50 -6.90 -6.91 -19.99
CA ALA A 50 -6.86 -8.06 -20.87
C ALA A 50 -6.58 -9.35 -20.08
N LEU A 51 -5.57 -9.34 -19.20
CA LEU A 51 -5.26 -10.50 -18.36
C LEU A 51 -6.39 -10.81 -17.37
N ALA A 52 -7.06 -9.79 -16.83
CA ALA A 52 -8.20 -9.97 -15.93
C ALA A 52 -9.35 -10.75 -16.59
N ALA A 53 -9.54 -10.60 -17.90
CA ALA A 53 -10.56 -11.34 -18.65
C ALA A 53 -10.26 -12.86 -18.71
N GLU A 54 -9.00 -13.27 -18.53
CA GLU A 54 -8.60 -14.69 -18.52
C GLU A 54 -9.00 -15.41 -17.22
N ARG A 55 -9.34 -14.68 -16.14
CA ARG A 55 -9.63 -15.23 -14.80
C ARG A 55 -10.68 -16.34 -14.80
N GLY A 56 -11.70 -16.23 -15.65
CA GLY A 56 -12.81 -17.19 -15.71
C GLY A 56 -12.60 -18.35 -16.68
N SER A 57 -11.57 -18.29 -17.53
CA SER A 57 -11.29 -19.30 -18.56
C SER A 57 -10.16 -20.25 -18.19
N LEU A 58 -9.42 -19.96 -17.11
CA LEU A 58 -8.24 -20.71 -16.69
C LEU A 58 -8.48 -21.37 -15.34
N SER A 59 -8.11 -22.65 -15.24
CA SER A 59 -8.01 -23.35 -13.96
C SER A 59 -6.81 -22.84 -13.15
N PRO A 60 -6.90 -22.79 -11.81
CA PRO A 60 -5.76 -22.45 -10.96
C PRO A 60 -4.64 -23.50 -11.12
N ASP A 61 -3.39 -23.04 -11.05
CA ASP A 61 -2.21 -23.90 -11.17
C ASP A 61 -1.74 -24.47 -9.83
N PHE A 62 -2.00 -23.73 -8.75
CA PHE A 62 -1.72 -24.15 -7.37
C PHE A 62 -2.67 -23.42 -6.41
N PRO A 63 -2.92 -24.01 -5.22
CA PRO A 63 -3.77 -23.40 -4.23
C PRO A 63 -3.06 -22.22 -3.54
N VAL A 64 -3.83 -21.33 -2.89
CA VAL A 64 -3.29 -20.09 -2.31
C VAL A 64 -2.34 -20.37 -1.16
N GLU A 65 -2.56 -21.44 -0.39
CA GLU A 65 -1.70 -21.85 0.72
C GLU A 65 -0.29 -22.31 0.30
N GLU A 66 -0.07 -22.60 -0.99
CA GLU A 66 1.25 -22.95 -1.48
C GLU A 66 2.12 -21.73 -1.82
N ILE A 67 1.53 -20.53 -1.88
CA ILE A 67 2.28 -19.32 -2.18
C ILE A 67 2.65 -18.52 -0.94
N ARG A 68 3.80 -17.86 -1.01
CA ARG A 68 4.12 -16.70 -0.19
C ARG A 68 3.73 -15.44 -0.93
N PHE A 69 2.94 -14.55 -0.34
CA PHE A 69 2.64 -13.27 -0.97
C PHE A 69 3.87 -12.37 -0.94
N GLU A 70 4.14 -11.72 -2.07
CA GLU A 70 5.10 -10.63 -2.16
C GLU A 70 4.34 -9.31 -2.18
N ILE A 71 5.05 -8.18 -2.04
CA ILE A 71 4.42 -6.89 -2.36
C ILE A 71 4.01 -6.88 -3.84
N PRO A 72 2.89 -6.24 -4.22
CA PRO A 72 2.34 -6.42 -5.56
C PRO A 72 3.22 -5.88 -6.70
N ILE A 73 4.08 -4.91 -6.41
CA ILE A 73 5.14 -4.45 -7.31
C ILE A 73 6.47 -4.64 -6.56
N PRO A 74 7.21 -5.74 -6.78
CA PRO A 74 8.46 -6.02 -6.06
C PRO A 74 9.62 -5.07 -6.41
N THR A 75 9.60 -4.50 -7.63
CA THR A 75 10.65 -3.63 -8.16
C THR A 75 10.09 -2.30 -8.68
N PRO A 76 9.39 -1.51 -7.83
CA PRO A 76 8.91 -0.20 -8.24
C PRO A 76 10.11 0.73 -8.39
N GLU A 77 10.01 1.73 -9.27
CA GLU A 77 11.05 2.76 -9.33
C GLU A 77 10.97 3.66 -8.10
N LYS A 78 9.75 4.03 -7.68
CA LYS A 78 9.50 4.87 -6.52
C LYS A 78 8.33 4.35 -5.68
N ILE A 79 8.48 4.44 -4.37
CA ILE A 79 7.39 4.38 -3.40
C ILE A 79 7.35 5.73 -2.68
N ILE A 80 6.32 6.52 -2.95
CA ILE A 80 6.15 7.87 -2.41
C ILE A 80 5.00 7.85 -1.43
N CYS A 81 5.28 8.20 -0.17
CA CYS A 81 4.30 8.19 0.90
C CYS A 81 3.87 9.62 1.23
N VAL A 82 2.58 9.81 1.42
CA VAL A 82 1.98 11.06 1.88
C VAL A 82 1.86 11.00 3.40
N GLY A 83 2.33 12.02 4.10
CA GLY A 83 2.25 12.10 5.55
C GLY A 83 0.83 12.41 6.04
N VAL A 84 0.61 13.62 6.54
CA VAL A 84 -0.72 14.03 7.04
C VAL A 84 -1.68 14.23 5.88
N ASN A 85 -2.70 13.37 5.77
CA ASN A 85 -3.72 13.47 4.74
C ASN A 85 -5.17 13.28 5.22
N PHE A 86 -5.42 13.16 6.52
CA PHE A 86 -6.77 13.13 7.10
C PHE A 86 -6.93 14.26 8.11
N PRO A 87 -8.13 14.86 8.21
CA PRO A 87 -8.44 15.94 9.15
C PRO A 87 -8.28 15.48 10.60
N ASP A 88 -8.37 16.41 11.53
CA ASP A 88 -8.33 16.17 12.98
C ASP A 88 -6.99 15.60 13.50
N ARG A 89 -6.07 15.21 12.60
CA ARG A 89 -4.67 14.91 12.94
C ARG A 89 -3.97 16.14 13.52
N ASN A 90 -4.31 17.34 13.06
CA ASN A 90 -3.80 18.60 13.62
C ASN A 90 -4.41 18.96 14.98
N GLU A 91 -5.53 18.39 15.39
CA GLU A 91 -5.99 18.54 16.79
C GLU A 91 -5.11 17.74 17.75
N GLU A 92 -4.42 16.69 17.27
CA GLU A 92 -3.36 15.99 18.00
C GLU A 92 -2.04 16.80 18.06
N TYR A 93 -1.76 17.61 17.04
CA TYR A 93 -0.63 18.56 17.03
C TYR A 93 -1.10 19.88 17.65
N LYS A 94 -0.94 20.07 18.96
CA LYS A 94 -1.26 21.31 19.71
C LYS A 94 -0.41 22.53 19.30
N ASP A 95 -0.25 22.75 18.00
CA ASP A 95 0.78 23.62 17.44
C ASP A 95 0.17 24.90 16.83
N GLY A 96 -1.18 24.99 16.74
CA GLY A 96 -1.91 26.19 16.35
C GLY A 96 -1.63 26.71 14.93
N GLN A 97 -0.97 25.91 14.08
CA GLN A 97 -0.60 26.30 12.72
C GLN A 97 -1.72 26.02 11.72
N ALA A 98 -1.83 26.88 10.71
CA ALA A 98 -2.72 26.67 9.58
C ALA A 98 -2.41 25.32 8.89
N ALA A 99 -3.44 24.65 8.38
CA ALA A 99 -3.24 23.42 7.62
C ALA A 99 -2.23 23.64 6.46
N PRO A 100 -1.28 22.73 6.24
CA PRO A 100 -0.32 22.86 5.15
C PRO A 100 -1.02 23.01 3.80
N SER A 101 -0.53 23.90 2.94
CA SER A 101 -1.08 24.09 1.59
C SER A 101 -0.68 22.99 0.60
N ASN A 102 0.30 22.16 0.95
CA ASN A 102 0.85 21.10 0.11
C ASN A 102 1.05 19.80 0.91
N PRO A 103 0.95 18.63 0.27
CA PRO A 103 1.17 17.35 0.95
C PRO A 103 2.62 17.22 1.42
N SER A 104 2.79 16.74 2.66
CA SER A 104 4.09 16.30 3.17
C SER A 104 4.42 14.94 2.56
N LEU A 105 5.63 14.79 2.01
CA LEU A 105 6.04 13.57 1.31
C LEU A 105 7.32 12.99 1.89
N PHE A 106 7.44 11.68 1.85
CA PHE A 106 8.67 10.94 2.14
C PHE A 106 8.75 9.69 1.27
N ILE A 107 9.93 9.06 1.24
CA ILE A 107 10.19 7.88 0.42
C ILE A 107 10.32 6.66 1.31
N ARG A 108 9.80 5.54 0.83
CA ARG A 108 10.11 4.22 1.36
C ARG A 108 10.79 3.35 0.33
N PHE A 109 11.65 2.45 0.80
CA PHE A 109 12.31 1.46 -0.03
C PHE A 109 11.47 0.19 -0.10
N PRO A 110 11.49 -0.56 -1.22
CA PRO A 110 10.71 -1.79 -1.36
C PRO A 110 10.97 -2.80 -0.25
N ARG A 111 12.22 -2.92 0.21
CA ARG A 111 12.61 -3.84 1.30
C ARG A 111 12.02 -3.49 2.67
N SER A 112 11.60 -2.24 2.87
CA SER A 112 10.90 -1.83 4.09
C SER A 112 9.47 -2.40 4.18
N PHE A 113 8.98 -3.06 3.13
CA PHE A 113 7.65 -3.66 3.06
C PHE A 113 7.70 -5.18 2.92
N THR A 114 6.63 -5.83 3.37
CA THR A 114 6.36 -7.25 3.13
C THR A 114 4.96 -7.48 2.56
N GLY A 115 4.68 -8.69 2.07
CA GLY A 115 3.41 -9.05 1.45
C GLY A 115 2.30 -9.37 2.44
N HIS A 116 1.16 -9.81 1.94
CA HIS A 116 0.04 -10.29 2.76
C HIS A 116 0.40 -11.53 3.57
N ASN A 117 -0.11 -11.64 4.80
CA ASN A 117 0.13 -12.74 5.74
C ASN A 117 1.59 -12.98 6.12
N GLU A 118 2.52 -12.18 5.62
CA GLU A 118 3.90 -12.16 6.07
C GLU A 118 4.03 -11.31 7.34
N PRO A 119 4.96 -11.65 8.26
CA PRO A 119 5.14 -10.88 9.47
C PRO A 119 5.79 -9.52 9.17
N LEU A 120 5.27 -8.48 9.81
CA LEU A 120 6.01 -7.24 10.03
C LEU A 120 7.09 -7.49 11.08
N ILE A 121 8.28 -6.97 10.83
CA ILE A 121 9.44 -7.18 11.69
C ILE A 121 9.62 -5.97 12.60
N ARG A 122 9.58 -6.20 13.91
CA ARG A 122 9.97 -5.23 14.92
C ARG A 122 11.49 -5.32 15.11
N PRO A 123 12.22 -4.23 14.82
CA PRO A 123 13.67 -4.24 14.90
C PRO A 123 14.15 -4.19 16.37
N PRO A 124 15.35 -4.71 16.68
CA PRO A 124 15.89 -4.68 18.05
C PRO A 124 16.19 -3.27 18.56
N GLU A 125 16.36 -2.29 17.66
CA GLU A 125 16.67 -0.90 17.99
C GLU A 125 15.52 -0.17 18.68
N SER A 126 14.28 -0.62 18.53
CA SER A 126 13.13 0.05 19.14
C SER A 126 11.90 -0.84 19.29
N PRO A 127 11.24 -0.80 20.47
CA PRO A 127 9.95 -1.45 20.66
C PRO A 127 8.78 -0.66 20.04
N GLN A 128 9.00 0.55 19.50
CA GLN A 128 7.96 1.50 19.10
C GLN A 128 7.50 1.31 17.65
N LEU A 129 7.28 0.06 17.24
CA LEU A 129 6.64 -0.25 15.97
C LEU A 129 5.15 0.10 16.06
N ASP A 130 4.68 0.88 15.11
CA ASP A 130 3.31 1.38 15.02
C ASP A 130 2.69 1.05 13.65
N TYR A 131 1.36 1.07 13.58
CA TYR A 131 0.57 0.83 12.36
C TYR A 131 0.06 2.15 11.78
N GLU A 132 -0.07 2.18 10.45
CA GLU A 132 -0.72 3.26 9.71
C GLU A 132 -1.43 2.64 8.49
N GLY A 133 -2.73 2.38 8.57
CA GLY A 133 -3.48 1.81 7.44
C GLY A 133 -3.78 2.87 6.38
N GLU A 134 -3.47 2.55 5.12
CA GLU A 134 -3.54 3.50 4.01
C GLU A 134 -4.04 2.86 2.71
N ILE A 135 -4.66 3.69 1.85
CA ILE A 135 -4.91 3.32 0.46
C ILE A 135 -3.61 3.49 -0.35
N VAL A 136 -3.38 2.54 -1.24
CA VAL A 136 -2.29 2.59 -2.21
C VAL A 136 -2.84 2.74 -3.62
N ILE A 137 -2.23 3.61 -4.41
CA ILE A 137 -2.45 3.69 -5.85
C ILE A 137 -1.16 3.34 -6.59
N VAL A 138 -1.30 2.61 -7.69
CA VAL A 138 -0.19 2.27 -8.59
C VAL A 138 -0.38 3.01 -9.90
N ILE A 139 0.66 3.71 -10.34
CA ILE A 139 0.65 4.46 -11.60
C ILE A 139 0.72 3.49 -12.78
N GLY A 140 -0.16 3.67 -13.76
CA GLY A 140 -0.20 2.92 -15.01
C GLY A 140 0.23 3.71 -16.24
N LYS A 141 0.04 5.04 -16.21
CA LYS A 141 0.46 5.94 -17.27
C LYS A 141 1.44 6.95 -16.71
N GLY A 142 2.62 7.05 -17.29
CA GLY A 142 3.62 8.01 -16.84
C GLY A 142 3.26 9.47 -17.15
N GLY A 143 3.98 10.42 -16.54
CA GLY A 143 3.83 11.84 -16.84
C GLY A 143 4.59 12.79 -15.90
N ARG A 144 4.83 14.01 -16.40
CA ARG A 144 5.32 15.18 -15.65
C ARG A 144 4.25 16.27 -15.71
N ARG A 145 4.08 16.99 -14.60
CA ARG A 145 3.13 18.12 -14.46
C ARG A 145 1.72 17.74 -14.89
N ILE A 146 1.24 16.59 -14.42
CA ILE A 146 -0.06 16.02 -14.77
C ILE A 146 -1.16 16.94 -14.21
N PRO A 147 -2.09 17.46 -15.03
CA PRO A 147 -3.21 18.26 -14.54
C PRO A 147 -4.15 17.44 -13.63
N GLU A 148 -4.69 18.04 -12.56
CA GLU A 148 -5.60 17.36 -11.62
C GLU A 148 -6.83 16.72 -12.30
N ALA A 149 -7.35 17.35 -13.36
CA ALA A 149 -8.46 16.81 -14.15
C ALA A 149 -8.12 15.48 -14.85
N GLN A 150 -6.85 15.24 -15.16
CA GLN A 150 -6.38 14.02 -15.82
C GLN A 150 -5.77 13.01 -14.85
N ALA A 151 -5.49 13.42 -13.61
CA ALA A 151 -4.69 12.65 -12.65
C ALA A 151 -5.19 11.21 -12.44
N LEU A 152 -6.49 10.98 -12.28
CA LEU A 152 -7.02 9.63 -12.05
C LEU A 152 -6.82 8.69 -13.24
N ASN A 153 -6.73 9.22 -14.47
CA ASN A 153 -6.44 8.41 -15.68
C ASN A 153 -5.02 7.84 -15.69
N HIS A 154 -4.17 8.25 -14.73
CA HIS A 154 -2.83 7.71 -14.57
C HIS A 154 -2.78 6.53 -13.60
N ILE A 155 -3.88 6.19 -12.91
CA ILE A 155 -3.91 5.06 -11.97
C ILE A 155 -4.20 3.77 -12.74
N ALA A 156 -3.37 2.75 -12.55
CA ALA A 156 -3.60 1.40 -13.07
C ALA A 156 -4.37 0.51 -12.08
N ALA A 157 -4.03 0.63 -10.79
CA ALA A 157 -4.55 -0.28 -9.79
C ALA A 157 -4.53 0.32 -8.38
N LEU A 158 -5.31 -0.30 -7.51
CA LEU A 158 -5.45 0.00 -6.09
C LEU A 158 -4.92 -1.15 -5.25
N SER A 159 -4.40 -0.83 -4.07
CA SER A 159 -4.01 -1.79 -3.03
C SER A 159 -4.17 -1.14 -1.66
N LEU A 160 -3.73 -1.84 -0.62
CA LEU A 160 -3.64 -1.31 0.75
C LEU A 160 -2.19 -1.31 1.21
N SER A 161 -1.92 -0.51 2.24
CA SER A 161 -0.68 -0.57 2.98
C SER A 161 -0.96 -0.52 4.48
N ASN A 162 -0.15 -1.25 5.24
CA ASN A 162 0.18 -0.85 6.59
C ASN A 162 1.55 -0.16 6.54
N GLU A 163 1.58 1.15 6.66
CA GLU A 163 2.76 2.00 6.55
C GLU A 163 3.50 2.06 7.91
N GLY A 164 3.97 0.88 8.33
CA GLY A 164 4.46 0.68 9.69
C GLY A 164 5.67 1.54 10.05
N THR A 165 5.67 2.07 11.27
CA THR A 165 6.57 3.17 11.66
C THR A 165 7.32 2.85 12.95
N ILE A 166 8.63 3.09 12.97
CA ILE A 166 9.43 3.08 14.21
C ILE A 166 9.46 4.51 14.76
N ARG A 167 8.61 4.79 15.76
CA ARG A 167 8.20 6.17 16.09
C ARG A 167 9.29 7.04 16.71
N ASP A 168 10.08 6.52 17.62
CA ASP A 168 11.26 7.20 18.16
C ASP A 168 12.31 7.49 17.09
N TRP A 169 12.36 6.68 16.04
CA TRP A 169 13.25 6.91 14.91
C TRP A 169 12.76 8.00 13.94
N VAL A 170 11.47 8.35 13.90
CA VAL A 170 10.92 9.41 13.02
C VAL A 170 11.45 10.82 13.36
N ARG A 171 12.06 11.00 14.53
CA ARG A 171 12.69 12.27 14.97
C ARG A 171 14.12 12.08 15.49
N HIS A 172 14.77 10.99 15.09
CA HIS A 172 16.15 10.70 15.49
C HIS A 172 17.16 11.73 14.93
N ALA A 173 16.77 12.46 13.88
CA ALA A 173 17.51 13.59 13.32
C ALA A 173 16.59 14.80 13.09
N LYS A 174 17.20 15.99 12.91
CA LYS A 174 16.52 17.29 12.94
C LYS A 174 15.38 17.47 11.90
N PHE A 175 15.46 16.81 10.74
CA PHE A 175 14.53 17.05 9.61
C PHE A 175 14.19 15.81 8.79
N ASN A 176 14.32 14.60 9.35
CA ASN A 176 14.21 13.40 8.55
C ASN A 176 13.33 12.35 9.22
N VAL A 177 12.35 11.83 8.50
CA VAL A 177 11.51 10.69 8.92
C VAL A 177 12.02 9.37 8.35
N THR A 178 12.89 9.42 7.33
CA THR A 178 13.33 8.27 6.52
C THR A 178 13.79 7.11 7.38
N GLN A 179 14.64 7.33 8.39
CA GLN A 179 15.14 6.23 9.21
C GLN A 179 14.03 5.49 9.97
N GLY A 180 13.03 6.21 10.52
CA GLY A 180 11.89 5.58 11.19
C GLY A 180 10.86 4.94 10.24
N LYS A 181 11.01 5.16 8.93
CA LYS A 181 10.11 4.70 7.88
C LYS A 181 10.75 3.65 6.97
N ASN A 182 11.99 3.22 7.20
CA ASN A 182 12.72 2.37 6.24
C ASN A 182 13.44 1.17 6.85
N PHE A 183 13.14 0.80 8.10
CA PHE A 183 13.56 -0.50 8.62
C PHE A 183 12.92 -1.62 7.79
N ASP A 184 13.69 -2.68 7.56
CA ASP A 184 13.28 -3.81 6.71
C ASP A 184 11.99 -4.44 7.23
N ARG A 185 11.04 -4.68 6.31
CA ARG A 185 9.76 -5.35 6.58
C ARG A 185 8.94 -4.76 7.75
N THR A 186 9.09 -3.47 8.04
CA THR A 186 8.27 -2.80 9.06
C THR A 186 6.87 -2.43 8.57
N GLY A 187 6.68 -2.28 7.27
CA GLY A 187 5.38 -2.07 6.66
C GLY A 187 4.94 -3.24 5.77
N SER A 188 3.74 -3.15 5.22
CA SER A 188 3.26 -4.07 4.19
C SER A 188 2.50 -3.34 3.08
N ILE A 189 2.47 -3.96 1.89
CA ILE A 189 1.62 -3.55 0.77
C ILE A 189 0.94 -4.80 0.22
N GLY A 190 -0.35 -4.70 -0.04
CA GLY A 190 -1.15 -5.81 -0.56
C GLY A 190 -2.63 -5.66 -0.18
N PRO A 191 -3.40 -6.76 -0.09
CA PRO A 191 -2.97 -8.14 -0.36
C PRO A 191 -2.77 -8.45 -1.86
N TRP A 192 -3.29 -7.59 -2.73
CA TRP A 192 -3.26 -7.73 -4.18
C TRP A 192 -3.45 -6.35 -4.85
N LEU A 193 -3.30 -6.30 -6.16
CA LEU A 193 -3.78 -5.20 -6.99
C LEU A 193 -5.20 -5.45 -7.46
N VAL A 194 -6.06 -4.46 -7.27
CA VAL A 194 -7.37 -4.36 -7.90
C VAL A 194 -7.27 -3.36 -9.05
N PRO A 195 -7.50 -3.74 -10.32
CA PRO A 195 -7.50 -2.79 -11.43
C PRO A 195 -8.42 -1.60 -11.18
N TYR A 196 -7.92 -0.42 -11.50
CA TYR A 196 -8.67 0.82 -11.44
C TYR A 196 -9.36 1.05 -12.79
N THR A 197 -10.68 1.19 -12.72
CA THR A 197 -11.58 1.36 -13.87
C THR A 197 -12.51 2.56 -13.71
N ASP A 198 -12.79 3.00 -12.47
CA ASP A 198 -13.76 4.06 -12.20
C ASP A 198 -13.50 4.81 -10.88
N GLU A 199 -13.87 6.10 -10.83
CA GLU A 199 -13.67 6.96 -9.66
C GLU A 199 -14.48 6.53 -8.43
N ALA A 200 -15.64 5.89 -8.60
CA ALA A 200 -16.43 5.38 -7.48
C ALA A 200 -15.68 4.30 -6.67
N GLN A 201 -14.59 3.73 -7.20
CA GLN A 201 -13.73 2.82 -6.44
C GLN A 201 -12.95 3.49 -5.31
N LEU A 202 -12.85 4.82 -5.32
CA LEU A 202 -12.03 5.60 -4.37
C LEU A 202 -12.69 6.87 -3.85
N ALA A 203 -13.74 7.37 -4.51
CA ALA A 203 -14.36 8.64 -4.18
C ALA A 203 -14.80 8.74 -2.71
N ASP A 204 -15.41 7.67 -2.20
CA ASP A 204 -15.87 7.58 -0.82
C ASP A 204 -16.01 6.12 -0.38
N ILE A 205 -14.89 5.52 0.05
CA ILE A 205 -14.86 4.15 0.59
C ILE A 205 -14.40 4.17 2.03
N ARG A 206 -14.90 3.23 2.84
CA ARG A 206 -14.38 3.02 4.21
C ARG A 206 -12.94 2.51 4.13
N LEU A 207 -12.11 3.01 5.04
CA LEU A 207 -10.78 2.51 5.35
C LEU A 207 -10.71 2.27 6.86
N GLU A 208 -10.37 1.05 7.26
CA GLU A 208 -10.31 0.65 8.66
C GLU A 208 -9.01 -0.09 8.96
N THR A 209 -8.43 0.16 10.12
CA THR A 209 -7.32 -0.64 10.66
C THR A 209 -7.71 -1.24 12.00
N ARG A 210 -7.50 -2.55 12.13
CA ARG A 210 -7.72 -3.29 13.37
C ARG A 210 -6.42 -3.88 13.88
N VAL A 211 -6.28 -3.95 15.20
CA VAL A 211 -5.22 -4.68 15.89
C VAL A 211 -5.87 -5.69 16.81
N ASN A 212 -5.61 -6.98 16.60
CA ASN A 212 -6.22 -8.08 17.35
C ASN A 212 -7.76 -8.03 17.37
N GLY A 213 -8.37 -7.59 16.26
CA GLY A 213 -9.82 -7.42 16.11
C GLY A 213 -10.38 -6.11 16.66
N GLU A 214 -9.60 -5.32 17.38
CA GLU A 214 -10.01 -4.00 17.88
C GLU A 214 -9.81 -2.93 16.79
N VAL A 215 -10.86 -2.17 16.47
CA VAL A 215 -10.76 -1.04 15.53
C VAL A 215 -9.92 0.07 16.14
N ARG A 216 -8.82 0.43 15.47
CA ARG A 216 -7.89 1.49 15.88
C ARG A 216 -7.96 2.72 15.00
N GLN A 217 -8.22 2.54 13.71
CA GLN A 217 -8.40 3.63 12.74
C GLN A 217 -9.66 3.34 11.94
N SER A 218 -10.50 4.34 11.69
CA SER A 218 -11.71 4.19 10.87
C SER A 218 -12.10 5.54 10.28
N ASP A 219 -12.03 5.66 8.97
CA ASP A 219 -12.42 6.88 8.24
C ASP A 219 -12.84 6.53 6.80
N ARG A 220 -13.07 7.55 5.98
CA ARG A 220 -13.47 7.44 4.58
C ARG A 220 -12.56 8.25 3.68
N THR A 221 -12.27 7.75 2.48
CA THR A 221 -11.39 8.45 1.52
C THR A 221 -11.89 9.83 1.10
N SER A 222 -13.19 10.09 1.19
CA SER A 222 -13.78 11.42 0.94
C SER A 222 -13.33 12.50 1.94
N ARG A 223 -12.82 12.10 3.11
CA ARG A 223 -12.27 13.00 4.13
C ARG A 223 -10.79 13.32 3.92
N MET A 224 -10.12 12.81 2.89
CA MET A 224 -8.72 13.14 2.64
C MET A 224 -8.53 14.66 2.41
N ILE A 225 -7.58 15.27 3.13
CA ILE A 225 -7.24 16.70 3.03
C ILE A 225 -6.76 17.03 1.61
N PHE A 226 -5.86 16.20 1.09
CA PHE A 226 -5.36 16.25 -0.27
C PHE A 226 -6.00 15.10 -1.06
N PRO A 227 -6.93 15.38 -1.99
CA PRO A 227 -7.50 14.34 -2.83
C PRO A 227 -6.44 13.73 -3.74
N LEU A 228 -6.63 12.50 -4.20
CA LEU A 228 -5.68 11.77 -5.04
C LEU A 228 -5.25 12.55 -6.29
N ARG A 229 -6.18 13.33 -6.86
CA ARG A 229 -5.91 14.24 -7.98
C ARG A 229 -4.82 15.25 -7.66
N LYS A 230 -4.88 15.85 -6.46
CA LYS A 230 -3.90 16.81 -5.95
C LYS A 230 -2.56 16.13 -5.67
N ILE A 231 -2.56 14.94 -5.08
CA ILE A 231 -1.35 14.18 -4.76
C ILE A 231 -0.56 13.87 -6.04
N ILE A 232 -1.21 13.30 -7.06
CA ILE A 232 -0.58 12.96 -8.35
C ILE A 232 -0.09 14.24 -9.06
N ASN A 233 -0.91 15.29 -9.10
CA ASN A 233 -0.51 16.57 -9.69
C ASN A 233 0.75 17.15 -9.01
N TYR A 234 0.75 17.19 -7.68
CA TYR A 234 1.85 17.75 -6.92
C TYR A 234 3.14 16.93 -7.09
N ILE A 235 3.08 15.61 -6.91
CA ILE A 235 4.23 14.72 -7.10
C ILE A 235 4.80 14.86 -8.52
N SER A 236 3.92 14.80 -9.53
CA SER A 236 4.34 14.88 -10.92
C SER A 236 4.95 16.23 -11.30
N THR A 237 4.79 17.28 -10.48
CA THR A 237 5.39 18.59 -10.73
C THR A 237 6.92 18.56 -10.59
N PHE A 238 7.43 17.86 -9.58
CA PHE A 238 8.88 17.82 -9.29
C PHE A 238 9.56 16.54 -9.78
N THR A 239 8.83 15.42 -9.93
CA THR A 239 9.39 14.16 -10.44
C THR A 239 8.49 13.52 -11.49
N THR A 240 9.07 12.75 -12.42
CA THR A 240 8.27 12.04 -13.43
C THR A 240 7.66 10.81 -12.76
N LEU A 241 6.36 10.65 -12.88
CA LEU A 241 5.71 9.38 -12.54
C LEU A 241 5.85 8.42 -13.71
N VAL A 242 6.13 7.15 -13.43
CA VAL A 242 6.26 6.08 -14.42
C VAL A 242 5.35 4.90 -14.05
N PRO A 243 4.98 4.04 -15.01
CA PRO A 243 4.20 2.84 -14.72
C PRO A 243 4.88 1.95 -13.67
N GLY A 244 4.11 1.50 -12.69
CA GLY A 244 4.58 0.73 -11.54
C GLY A 244 5.05 1.55 -10.34
N ASP A 245 5.12 2.89 -10.44
CA ASP A 245 5.30 3.73 -9.25
C ASP A 245 4.15 3.53 -8.27
N VAL A 246 4.48 3.52 -6.98
CA VAL A 246 3.53 3.30 -5.90
C VAL A 246 3.40 4.58 -5.08
N ILE A 247 2.16 4.99 -4.82
CA ILE A 247 1.86 6.11 -3.93
C ILE A 247 1.01 5.61 -2.77
N VAL A 248 1.49 5.84 -1.55
CA VAL A 248 0.81 5.52 -0.28
C VAL A 248 0.22 6.83 0.26
N THR A 249 -1.08 6.85 0.52
CA THR A 249 -1.89 8.09 0.41
C THR A 249 -2.20 8.81 1.73
N GLY A 250 -1.59 8.38 2.83
CA GLY A 250 -1.81 8.89 4.18
C GLY A 250 -2.83 8.07 4.96
N THR A 251 -2.70 8.10 6.28
CA THR A 251 -3.49 7.30 7.22
C THR A 251 -4.48 8.15 8.03
N PRO A 252 -5.64 7.61 8.44
CA PRO A 252 -6.54 8.25 9.39
C PRO A 252 -5.94 8.45 10.79
N THR A 253 -6.65 9.17 11.66
CA THR A 253 -6.30 9.28 13.09
C THR A 253 -6.40 7.93 13.80
N GLY A 254 -5.75 7.78 14.96
CA GLY A 254 -5.79 6.56 15.77
C GLY A 254 -4.53 5.68 15.69
N ALA A 255 -3.40 6.24 15.30
CA ALA A 255 -2.10 5.58 15.42
C ALA A 255 -1.77 5.24 16.88
N GLY A 256 -1.07 4.13 17.11
CA GLY A 256 -0.67 3.66 18.45
C GLY A 256 0.10 4.70 19.27
N ALA A 257 0.90 5.54 18.61
CA ALA A 257 1.63 6.65 19.22
C ALA A 257 0.74 7.73 19.88
N ARG A 258 -0.57 7.71 19.64
CA ARG A 258 -1.52 8.75 20.06
C ARG A 258 -2.38 8.36 21.24
N PHE A 259 -2.29 7.12 21.68
CA PHE A 259 -2.90 6.69 22.93
C PHE A 259 -2.12 7.28 24.13
N ASP A 260 -2.80 7.39 25.28
CA ASP A 260 -2.18 7.76 26.55
C ASP A 260 -2.41 6.65 27.59
N PRO A 261 -1.41 5.81 27.90
CA PRO A 261 -0.07 5.79 27.29
C PRO A 261 -0.08 5.26 25.84
N PRO A 262 0.98 5.51 25.05
CA PRO A 262 1.12 4.95 23.70
C PRO A 262 1.07 3.43 23.67
N ILE A 263 0.48 2.87 22.63
CA ILE A 263 0.34 1.41 22.44
C ILE A 263 1.12 1.00 21.21
N TRP A 264 2.15 0.18 21.41
CA TRP A 264 3.03 -0.32 20.34
C TRP A 264 2.70 -1.75 19.95
N LEU A 265 2.99 -2.07 18.69
CA LEU A 265 2.91 -3.43 18.16
C LEU A 265 3.99 -4.31 18.79
N LYS A 266 3.62 -5.55 19.13
CA LYS A 266 4.52 -6.54 19.72
C LYS A 266 4.32 -7.92 19.07
N PRO A 267 5.30 -8.82 19.18
CA PRO A 267 5.20 -10.17 18.64
C PRO A 267 3.88 -10.87 19.02
N GLY A 268 3.26 -11.50 18.03
CA GLY A 268 1.96 -12.17 18.18
C GLY A 268 0.75 -11.29 17.90
N ASP A 269 0.90 -9.96 17.86
CA ASP A 269 -0.18 -9.09 17.39
C ASP A 269 -0.52 -9.36 15.91
N VAL A 270 -1.77 -9.11 15.55
CA VAL A 270 -2.28 -9.18 14.18
C VAL A 270 -2.84 -7.82 13.79
N VAL A 271 -2.34 -7.24 12.71
CA VAL A 271 -2.86 -6.01 12.12
C VAL A 271 -3.63 -6.34 10.85
N GLU A 272 -4.81 -5.74 10.71
CA GLU A 272 -5.65 -5.84 9.51
C GLU A 272 -5.99 -4.44 9.01
N VAL A 273 -5.62 -4.12 7.77
CA VAL A 273 -6.07 -2.93 7.05
C VAL A 273 -7.12 -3.37 6.04
N GLU A 274 -8.30 -2.75 6.05
CA GLU A 274 -9.43 -3.13 5.20
C GLU A 274 -10.02 -1.90 4.50
N ALA A 275 -10.35 -2.05 3.22
CA ALA A 275 -11.11 -1.03 2.51
C ALA A 275 -12.14 -1.61 1.54
N ASP A 276 -13.27 -0.91 1.41
CA ASP A 276 -14.40 -1.37 0.60
C ASP A 276 -13.98 -1.57 -0.86
N GLY A 277 -14.29 -2.76 -1.41
CA GLY A 277 -14.00 -3.09 -2.80
C GLY A 277 -12.52 -3.31 -3.14
N ILE A 278 -11.62 -3.28 -2.14
CA ILE A 278 -10.21 -3.69 -2.28
C ILE A 278 -10.00 -5.04 -1.57
N GLY A 279 -10.34 -5.13 -0.28
CA GLY A 279 -10.16 -6.34 0.53
C GLY A 279 -9.48 -6.05 1.87
N THR A 280 -8.78 -7.04 2.41
CA THR A 280 -8.11 -6.96 3.73
C THR A 280 -6.64 -7.37 3.62
N LEU A 281 -5.74 -6.45 3.96
CA LEU A 281 -4.32 -6.70 4.16
C LEU A 281 -4.08 -7.06 5.62
N ARG A 282 -3.70 -8.31 5.87
CA ARG A 282 -3.42 -8.85 7.20
C ARG A 282 -1.94 -9.17 7.36
N ASN A 283 -1.35 -8.82 8.50
CA ASN A 283 0.03 -9.13 8.86
C ASN A 283 0.14 -9.45 10.36
N THR A 284 0.97 -10.42 10.72
CA THR A 284 1.38 -10.66 12.12
C THR A 284 2.60 -9.81 12.46
N ILE A 285 2.94 -9.72 13.75
CA ILE A 285 4.18 -9.09 14.20
C ILE A 285 5.15 -10.16 14.71
N ALA A 286 6.43 -10.02 14.38
CA ALA A 286 7.53 -10.81 14.91
C ALA A 286 8.72 -9.91 15.26
N ASP A 287 9.57 -10.35 16.18
CA ASP A 287 10.87 -9.71 16.39
C ASP A 287 11.86 -10.16 15.32
N GLU A 288 12.84 -9.32 15.02
CA GLU A 288 13.99 -9.70 14.19
C GLU A 288 14.76 -10.85 14.84
N ALA A 289 15.20 -11.82 14.02
CA ALA A 289 15.84 -13.06 14.45
C ALA A 289 17.35 -12.90 14.70
#